data_AF-A0A2D6N3H0-F1
#
_entry.id   AF-A0A2D6N3H0-F1
#
_cell.length_a   1.000
_cell.length_b   1.000
_cell.length_c   1.000
_cell.angle_alpha   90.00
_cell.angle_beta   90.00
_cell.angle_gamma   90.00
#
_symmetry.space_group_name_H-M   'P 1'
#
loop_
_entity.id
_entity.type
_entity.pdbx_description
1 polymer ?
#
loop_
_entity_poly.entity_id
_entity_poly.type
_entity_poly.pdbx_seq_one_letter_code
_entity_poly.pdbx_strand_id
1 'polypeptide(L)'
;MLFAVGISRFASLLSGLYQRFLADPAFEQIVERDVRDGQHRNPTNRPGYFTTAFFHHPDELQAEVRETGLFVEEIVAIQGPAGFLSDFSDWWDDPARRQRLLAALRSIEREPSLLGASTHLMVTARKP
;
A
#
# COMPACT_ATOMS: atom_id res chain seq x y z
N MET A 1 -0.57 19.97 10.92
CA MET A 1 -0.35 19.05 9.80
C MET A 1 -0.31 17.64 10.36
N LEU A 2 -1.08 16.72 9.78
CA LEU A 2 -1.06 15.29 10.04
C LEU A 2 -0.57 14.60 8.77
N PHE A 3 0.30 13.61 8.95
CA PHE A 3 0.65 12.63 7.92
C PHE A 3 0.30 11.27 8.51
N ALA A 4 -0.67 10.57 7.91
CA ALA A 4 -1.10 9.25 8.33
C ALA A 4 -0.80 8.25 7.23
N VAL A 5 -0.09 7.17 7.55
CA VAL A 5 0.25 6.10 6.60
C VAL A 5 -0.56 4.86 6.94
N GLY A 6 -1.38 4.41 6.00
CA GLY A 6 -2.11 3.16 6.09
C GLY A 6 -1.53 2.10 5.17
N ILE A 7 -1.66 0.84 5.58
CA ILE A 7 -1.38 -0.31 4.70
C ILE A 7 -2.59 -0.51 3.80
N SER A 8 -2.35 -0.65 2.50
CA SER A 8 -3.39 -0.89 1.50
C SER A 8 -4.02 -2.25 1.69
N ARG A 9 -5.34 -2.34 1.47
CA ARG A 9 -6.09 -3.60 1.45
C ARG A 9 -5.52 -4.64 0.49
N PHE A 10 -4.80 -4.19 -0.54
CA PHE A 10 -4.19 -5.04 -1.56
C PHE A 10 -2.72 -5.36 -1.28
N ALA A 11 -2.16 -4.89 -0.16
CA ALA A 11 -0.73 -5.02 0.13
C ALA A 11 -0.23 -6.46 0.15
N SER A 12 -0.94 -7.36 0.86
CA SER A 12 -0.59 -8.78 0.96
C SER A 12 -0.77 -9.51 -0.36
N LEU A 13 -1.82 -9.19 -1.13
CA LEU A 13 -2.04 -9.73 -2.47
C LEU A 13 -0.86 -9.40 -3.40
N LEU A 14 -0.54 -8.10 -3.54
CA LEU A 14 0.49 -7.64 -4.45
C LEU A 14 1.88 -8.13 -4.02
N SER A 15 2.19 -8.05 -2.72
CA SER A 15 3.45 -8.57 -2.19
C SER A 15 3.55 -10.08 -2.30
N GLY A 16 2.44 -10.80 -2.10
CA GLY A 16 2.37 -12.25 -2.20
C GLY A 16 2.50 -12.77 -3.63
N LEU A 17 1.98 -12.04 -4.62
CA LEU A 17 2.24 -12.30 -6.03
C LEU A 17 3.73 -12.13 -6.35
N TYR A 18 4.32 -11.01 -5.93
CA TYR A 18 5.73 -10.71 -6.17
C TYR A 18 6.68 -11.71 -5.49
N GLN A 19 6.43 -12.04 -4.21
CA GLN A 19 7.25 -12.94 -3.39
C GLN A 19 6.86 -14.42 -3.54
N ARG A 20 5.84 -14.73 -4.35
CA ARG A 20 5.29 -16.08 -4.59
C ARG A 20 4.69 -16.76 -3.35
N PHE A 21 4.28 -16.00 -2.33
CA PHE A 21 3.63 -16.56 -1.14
C PHE A 21 2.24 -17.12 -1.41
N LEU A 22 1.57 -16.70 -2.49
CA LEU A 22 0.27 -17.27 -2.88
C LEU A 22 0.34 -18.75 -3.29
N ALA A 23 1.54 -19.32 -3.48
CA ALA A 23 1.68 -20.77 -3.64
C ALA A 23 1.35 -21.55 -2.35
N ASP A 24 1.29 -20.88 -1.20
CA ASP A 24 0.89 -21.46 0.07
C ASP A 24 -0.60 -21.20 0.36
N PRO A 25 -1.45 -22.24 0.47
CA PRO A 25 -2.87 -22.08 0.78
C PRO A 25 -3.15 -21.36 2.11
N ALA A 26 -2.23 -21.44 3.08
CA ALA A 26 -2.38 -20.70 4.34
C ALA A 26 -2.24 -19.19 4.12
N PHE A 27 -1.37 -18.75 3.19
CA PHE A 27 -1.23 -17.34 2.86
C PHE A 27 -2.38 -16.86 1.98
N GLU A 28 -2.85 -17.68 1.04
CA GLU A 28 -4.03 -17.39 0.22
C GLU A 28 -5.25 -17.02 1.09
N GLN A 29 -5.53 -17.81 2.15
CA GLN A 29 -6.63 -17.52 3.08
C GLN A 29 -6.48 -16.18 3.81
N ILE A 30 -5.25 -15.76 4.11
CA ILE A 30 -4.96 -14.44 4.71
C ILE A 30 -5.32 -13.36 3.70
N VAL A 31 -4.83 -13.49 2.46
CA VAL A 31 -5.09 -12.52 1.37
C VAL A 31 -6.58 -12.41 1.06
N GLU A 32 -7.31 -13.52 1.00
CA GLU A 32 -8.75 -13.50 0.77
C GLU A 32 -9.50 -12.69 1.83
N ARG A 33 -9.07 -12.80 3.10
CA ARG A 33 -9.66 -12.03 4.19
C ARG A 33 -9.28 -10.56 4.09
N ASP A 34 -8.01 -10.25 3.85
CA ASP A 34 -7.52 -8.89 3.67
C ASP A 34 -8.34 -8.15 2.61
N VAL A 35 -8.51 -8.75 1.43
CA VAL A 35 -9.28 -8.17 0.33
C VAL A 35 -10.76 -8.01 0.69
N ARG A 36 -11.33 -8.97 1.42
CA ARG A 36 -12.75 -8.95 1.79
C ARG A 36 -13.08 -7.87 2.82
N ASP A 37 -12.31 -7.78 3.90
CA ASP A 37 -12.68 -6.98 5.08
C ASP A 37 -11.54 -6.21 5.74
N GLY A 38 -10.32 -6.23 5.16
CA GLY A 38 -9.16 -5.53 5.69
C GLY A 38 -8.52 -6.19 6.91
N GLN A 39 -9.01 -7.32 7.40
CA GLN A 39 -8.51 -7.93 8.64
C GLN A 39 -7.33 -8.87 8.39
N HIS A 40 -6.12 -8.32 8.41
CA HIS A 40 -4.90 -9.11 8.31
C HIS A 40 -4.57 -9.83 9.60
N ARG A 41 -4.52 -11.16 9.53
CA ARG A 41 -4.20 -12.06 10.65
C ARG A 41 -3.25 -13.14 10.17
N ASN A 42 -2.20 -13.40 10.95
CA ASN A 42 -1.25 -14.46 10.72
C ASN A 42 -1.38 -15.54 11.81
N PRO A 43 -2.38 -16.43 11.73
CA PRO A 43 -2.61 -17.44 12.77
C PRO A 43 -1.47 -18.47 12.87
N THR A 44 -0.64 -18.58 11.83
CA THR A 44 0.49 -19.51 11.77
C THR A 44 1.76 -18.99 12.46
N ASN A 45 1.79 -17.70 12.84
CA ASN A 45 2.97 -17.01 13.36
C ASN A 45 4.21 -17.14 12.46
N ARG A 46 4.04 -17.33 11.14
CA ARG A 46 5.15 -17.38 10.19
C ARG A 46 5.70 -15.96 9.97
N PRO A 47 6.99 -15.68 10.25
CA PRO A 47 7.52 -14.32 10.20
C PRO A 47 7.32 -13.61 8.85
N GLY A 48 7.39 -14.34 7.73
CA GLY A 48 7.22 -13.78 6.39
C GLY A 48 5.79 -13.36 6.04
N TYR A 49 4.77 -13.78 6.81
CA TYR A 49 3.37 -13.46 6.52
C TYR A 49 2.89 -12.17 7.17
N PHE A 50 3.81 -11.39 7.75
CA PHE A 50 3.50 -10.14 8.44
C PHE A 50 2.64 -10.33 9.71
N THR A 51 2.54 -9.28 10.53
CA THR A 51 1.90 -9.30 11.86
C THR A 51 0.38 -9.06 11.77
N THR A 52 -0.32 -8.94 12.90
CA THR A 52 -1.75 -8.54 12.93
C THR A 52 -1.93 -7.05 12.64
N ALA A 53 -2.81 -6.71 11.69
CA ALA A 53 -3.10 -5.33 11.30
C ALA A 53 -4.49 -5.19 10.67
N PHE A 54 -4.91 -3.95 10.44
CA PHE A 54 -6.05 -3.61 9.58
C PHE A 54 -5.56 -2.88 8.33
N PHE A 55 -6.02 -3.32 7.16
CA PHE A 55 -5.62 -2.79 5.86
C PHE A 55 -6.79 -2.03 5.23
N HIS A 56 -6.49 -0.81 4.79
CA HIS A 56 -7.50 0.14 4.35
C HIS A 56 -7.65 0.13 2.84
N HIS A 57 -8.89 0.30 2.39
CA HIS A 57 -9.16 0.89 1.10
C HIS A 57 -8.80 2.39 1.13
N PRO A 58 -8.38 3.03 0.02
CA PRO A 58 -7.98 4.44 0.04
C PRO A 58 -9.06 5.40 0.56
N ASP A 59 -10.33 5.11 0.31
CA ASP A 59 -11.48 5.86 0.79
C ASP A 59 -11.74 5.63 2.29
N GLU A 60 -11.54 4.42 2.80
CA GLU A 60 -11.67 4.11 4.23
C GLU A 60 -10.66 4.88 5.08
N LEU A 61 -9.38 4.91 4.66
CA LEU A 61 -8.34 5.65 5.38
C LEU A 61 -8.64 7.16 5.41
N GLN A 62 -9.12 7.72 4.29
CA GLN A 62 -9.53 9.12 4.27
C GLN A 62 -10.75 9.39 5.15
N ALA A 63 -11.73 8.48 5.16
CA ALA A 63 -12.93 8.60 5.98
C ALA A 63 -12.56 8.61 7.48
N GLU A 64 -11.71 7.69 7.92
CA GLU A 64 -11.23 7.62 9.30
C GLU A 64 -10.56 8.93 9.73
N VAL A 65 -9.71 9.54 8.88
CA VAL A 65 -9.08 10.83 9.17
C VAL A 65 -10.10 11.98 9.20
N ARG A 66 -11.13 11.95 8.34
CA ARG A 66 -12.20 12.97 8.35
C ARG A 66 -13.04 12.88 9.62
N GLU A 67 -13.29 11.67 10.14
CA GLU A 67 -14.06 11.44 11.36
C GLU A 67 -13.42 12.09 12.61
N THR A 68 -12.10 12.34 12.59
CA THR A 68 -11.44 13.08 13.67
C THR A 68 -11.64 14.60 13.60
N GLY A 69 -12.43 15.10 12.65
CA GLY A 69 -12.67 16.54 12.42
C GLY A 69 -11.52 17.28 11.71
N LEU A 70 -10.58 16.55 11.11
CA LEU A 70 -9.51 17.14 10.30
C LEU A 70 -9.97 17.35 8.85
N PHE A 71 -9.43 18.40 8.22
CA PHE A 71 -9.58 18.61 6.78
C PHE A 71 -8.53 17.77 6.04
N VAL A 72 -8.98 16.72 5.33
CA VAL A 72 -8.13 15.91 4.46
C VAL A 72 -7.76 16.70 3.21
N GLU A 73 -6.46 16.88 2.98
CA GLU A 73 -5.93 17.60 1.83
C GLU A 73 -5.77 16.68 0.62
N GLU A 74 -5.14 15.52 0.82
CA GLU A 74 -4.95 14.53 -0.25
C GLU A 74 -4.71 13.13 0.31
N ILE A 75 -4.82 12.15 -0.58
CA ILE A 75 -4.30 10.80 -0.42
C ILE A 75 -3.35 10.50 -1.59
N VAL A 76 -2.21 9.89 -1.30
CA VAL A 76 -1.22 9.50 -2.31
C VAL A 76 -0.74 8.07 -2.09
N ALA A 77 -0.45 7.37 -3.19
CA ALA A 77 0.29 6.12 -3.16
C ALA A 77 1.77 6.38 -2.83
N ILE A 78 2.36 5.62 -1.91
CA ILE A 78 3.77 5.82 -1.51
C ILE A 78 4.74 5.18 -2.50
N GLN A 79 4.51 3.92 -2.89
CA GLN A 79 5.39 3.20 -3.82
C GLN A 79 4.83 3.10 -5.24
N GLY A 80 3.50 3.08 -5.37
CA GLY A 80 2.81 2.71 -6.60
C GLY A 80 3.26 1.33 -7.16
N PRO A 81 3.04 1.08 -8.46
CA PRO A 81 3.42 -0.17 -9.12
C PRO A 81 4.92 -0.46 -9.10
N ALA A 82 5.77 0.56 -8.96
CA ALA A 82 7.22 0.40 -8.96
C ALA A 82 7.75 -0.41 -7.78
N GLY A 83 6.99 -0.51 -6.69
CA GLY A 83 7.33 -1.34 -5.53
C GLY A 83 7.46 -2.83 -5.85
N PHE A 84 7.02 -3.27 -7.04
CA PHE A 84 7.05 -4.66 -7.48
C PHE A 84 7.98 -4.91 -8.68
N LEU A 85 8.87 -3.96 -8.98
CA LEU A 85 9.91 -4.16 -10.00
C LEU A 85 10.91 -5.21 -9.53
N SER A 86 11.12 -6.27 -10.33
CA SER A 86 12.11 -7.31 -10.03
C SER A 86 13.55 -6.81 -10.09
N ASP A 87 13.80 -5.75 -10.86
CA ASP A 87 15.08 -5.11 -11.10
C ASP A 87 15.15 -3.71 -10.43
N PHE A 88 14.42 -3.50 -9.33
CA PHE A 88 14.34 -2.20 -8.66
C PHE A 88 15.72 -1.58 -8.38
N SER A 89 16.68 -2.37 -7.88
CA SER A 89 18.03 -1.90 -7.59
C SER A 89 18.73 -1.34 -8.82
N ASP A 90 18.59 -1.99 -9.98
CA ASP A 90 19.19 -1.54 -11.25
C ASP A 90 18.61 -0.19 -11.72
N TRP A 91 17.34 0.08 -11.41
CA TRP A 91 16.71 1.37 -11.65
C TRP A 91 17.13 2.42 -10.63
N TRP A 92 17.28 2.04 -9.37
CA TRP A 92 17.54 2.95 -8.27
C TRP A 92 18.99 3.42 -8.21
N ASP A 93 19.94 2.54 -8.56
CA ASP A 93 21.38 2.78 -8.50
C ASP A 93 21.89 3.67 -9.65
N ASP A 94 21.20 3.68 -10.79
CA ASP A 94 21.44 4.64 -11.89
C ASP A 94 20.65 5.95 -11.62
N PRO A 95 21.31 7.10 -11.40
CA PRO A 95 20.63 8.35 -11.08
C PRO A 95 19.62 8.82 -12.13
N ALA A 96 19.90 8.58 -13.42
CA ALA A 96 19.04 9.00 -14.52
C ALA A 96 17.82 8.08 -14.62
N ARG A 97 17.97 6.77 -14.42
CA ARG A 97 16.84 5.83 -14.33
C ARG A 97 15.98 6.13 -13.12
N ARG A 98 16.57 6.35 -11.95
CA ARG A 98 15.86 6.73 -10.72
C ARG A 98 15.04 8.00 -10.93
N GLN A 99 15.59 9.02 -11.58
CA GLN A 99 14.85 10.25 -11.87
C GLN A 99 13.63 10.00 -12.77
N ARG A 100 13.77 9.18 -13.82
CA ARG A 100 12.66 8.79 -14.70
C ARG A 100 11.60 7.99 -13.94
N LEU A 101 12.02 7.05 -13.08
CA LEU A 101 11.13 6.25 -12.25
C LEU A 101 10.30 7.13 -11.31
N LEU A 102 10.95 8.03 -10.56
CA LEU A 102 10.28 8.96 -9.66
C LEU A 102 9.34 9.91 -10.41
N ALA A 103 9.73 10.39 -11.60
CA ALA A 103 8.86 11.23 -12.43
C ALA A 103 7.60 10.45 -12.89
N ALA A 104 7.76 9.20 -13.30
CA ALA A 104 6.64 8.34 -13.66
C ALA A 104 5.69 8.11 -12.47
N LEU A 105 6.23 7.76 -11.29
CA LEU A 105 5.43 7.56 -10.08
C LEU A 105 4.67 8.83 -9.67
N ARG A 106 5.31 10.01 -9.70
CA ARG A 106 4.65 11.29 -9.42
C ARG A 106 3.47 11.58 -10.34
N SER A 107 3.52 11.10 -11.60
CA SER A 107 2.42 11.30 -12.56
C SER A 107 1.16 10.49 -12.23
N ILE A 108 1.28 9.45 -11.40
CA ILE A 108 0.19 8.53 -11.06
C ILE A 108 -0.11 8.42 -9.56
N GLU A 109 0.70 9.01 -8.68
CA GLU A 109 0.57 8.84 -7.23
C GLU A 109 -0.78 9.31 -6.65
N ARG A 110 -1.53 10.13 -7.39
CA ARG A 110 -2.88 10.64 -7.05
C ARG A 110 -4.01 10.03 -7.88
N GLU A 111 -3.71 9.20 -8.87
CA GLU A 111 -4.71 8.65 -9.78
C GLU A 111 -5.63 7.68 -9.02
N PRO A 112 -6.94 7.98 -8.84
CA PRO A 112 -7.83 7.16 -8.01
C PRO A 112 -7.88 5.69 -8.43
N SER A 113 -7.85 5.41 -9.74
CA SER A 113 -7.86 4.03 -10.26
C SER A 113 -6.57 3.25 -9.96
N LEU A 114 -5.48 3.93 -9.56
CA LEU A 114 -4.18 3.35 -9.29
C LEU A 114 -3.76 3.40 -7.82
N LEU A 115 -4.48 4.10 -6.94
CA LEU A 115 -4.15 4.16 -5.51
C LEU A 115 -4.05 2.76 -4.88
N GLY A 116 -4.94 1.85 -5.25
CA GLY A 116 -4.92 0.46 -4.77
C GLY A 116 -3.69 -0.34 -5.21
N ALA A 117 -2.99 0.08 -6.28
CA ALA A 117 -1.78 -0.55 -6.80
C ALA A 117 -0.51 -0.12 -6.05
N SER A 118 -0.61 0.09 -4.73
CA SER A 118 0.50 0.34 -3.84
C SER A 118 0.27 -0.38 -2.52
N THR A 119 1.34 -0.83 -1.85
CA THR A 119 1.16 -1.50 -0.54
C THR A 119 0.92 -0.51 0.60
N HIS A 120 1.26 0.77 0.43
CA HIS A 120 1.04 1.81 1.44
C HIS A 120 0.49 3.09 0.82
N LEU A 121 -0.38 3.75 1.59
CA LEU A 121 -1.08 4.97 1.24
C LEU A 121 -0.77 6.02 2.30
N MET A 122 -0.62 7.28 1.90
CA MET A 122 -0.47 8.40 2.82
C MET A 122 -1.63 9.37 2.67
N VAL A 123 -2.30 9.67 3.78
CA VAL A 123 -3.24 10.79 3.89
C VAL A 123 -2.52 11.96 4.54
N THR A 124 -2.65 13.14 3.95
CA THR A 124 -2.27 14.40 4.58
C THR A 124 -3.52 15.17 5.00
N ALA A 125 -3.46 15.77 6.17
CA ALA A 125 -4.59 16.53 6.71
C ALA A 125 -4.13 17.67 7.61
N ARG A 126 -5.02 18.64 7.83
CA ARG A 126 -4.75 19.77 8.72
C ARG A 126 -5.96 20.08 9.59
N LYS A 127 -5.70 20.84 10.66
CA LYS A 127 -6.81 21.47 11.39
C LYS A 127 -7.51 22.46 10.44
N PRO A 128 -8.84 22.57 10.52
CA PRO A 128 -9.62 23.49 9.70
C PRO A 128 -9.02 24.90 9.67
#